data_AF-A0A1J3JKW1-F1
#
_entry.id   AF-A0A1J3JKW1-F1
#
_cell.length_a   1.000
_cell.length_b   1.000
_cell.length_c   1.000
_cell.angle_alpha   90.00
_cell.angle_beta   90.00
_cell.angle_gamma   90.00
#
_symmetry.space_group_name_H-M   'P 1'
#
loop_
_entity.id
_entity.type
_entity.pdbx_description
1 polymer ?
#
loop_
_entity_poly.entity_id
_entity_poly.type
_entity_poly.pdbx_seq_one_letter_code
_entity_poly.pdbx_strand_id
1 'polypeptide(L)'
;MGARCSKLSFCLFHSHFKSASVLESPDLENGGKLWPNFKEFRLEQLKSATGGFSSDNIVSEHGEKAPNIVYRGRLGDGRLIAVKRFNRLAWADHRQFLDEAKSVGSLRSDRLANLIGCCCEGEERLLVAEFMPHETLAKHLFHWENNPMKWAMRLRVALCLAQALEYSSNKGRALYHDLNAYRVLFDQECNPRLSSFGLMKNSQHAKSYTTNLAFTPPEYLRTGRITAESVIYSFGTLLLDLLTGKHIPPSHALDLIRDRNLQTLIDSCLEGQISDRGVTELVRLASHCLEYEARERPNIKTLVTALISLQRDTEVPSHVLMGVPQSGTLVSPPSPFGEACSTRDLTTMFEILDIIGYKDDQGVSQQVKSLTSKNPYGSQLPIP
;
A
#
# COMPACT_ATOMS: atom_id res chain seq x y z
N MET A 1 8.62 -33.52 62.72
CA MET A 1 9.12 -32.75 63.89
C MET A 1 10.54 -32.27 63.57
N GLY A 2 10.91 -31.06 64.00
CA GLY A 2 12.30 -30.70 64.35
C GLY A 2 13.28 -30.27 63.25
N ALA A 3 13.93 -29.12 63.47
CA ALA A 3 15.17 -28.60 62.86
C ALA A 3 15.13 -28.20 61.35
N ARG A 4 15.79 -27.12 60.89
CA ARG A 4 16.65 -26.11 61.57
C ARG A 4 16.63 -24.75 60.81
N CYS A 5 17.07 -23.69 61.49
CA CYS A 5 16.96 -22.29 61.08
C CYS A 5 17.87 -21.86 59.91
N SER A 6 17.55 -20.72 59.28
CA SER A 6 18.47 -19.55 59.20
C SER A 6 17.73 -18.22 58.90
N LYS A 7 18.41 -17.11 59.21
CA LYS A 7 17.79 -15.80 59.56
C LYS A 7 17.54 -14.86 58.37
N LEU A 8 16.60 -13.93 58.58
CA LEU A 8 16.39 -12.70 57.80
C LEU A 8 17.62 -11.77 57.82
N SER A 9 17.77 -10.97 56.77
CA SER A 9 18.30 -9.61 56.85
C SER A 9 17.64 -8.72 55.80
N PHE A 10 17.05 -7.61 56.22
CA PHE A 10 16.53 -6.54 55.35
C PHE A 10 17.52 -5.38 55.37
N CYS A 11 18.00 -4.96 54.21
CA CYS A 11 18.63 -3.64 54.02
C CYS A 11 18.07 -3.00 52.75
N LEU A 12 17.15 -2.06 52.92
CA LEU A 12 16.87 -1.02 51.92
C LEU A 12 18.08 -0.09 51.86
N PHE A 13 18.55 0.29 50.67
CA PHE A 13 19.03 1.66 50.40
C PHE A 13 18.97 2.00 48.91
N HIS A 14 18.84 3.29 48.62
CA HIS A 14 18.62 3.86 47.28
C HIS A 14 19.78 3.64 46.30
N SER A 15 19.44 3.65 45.00
CA SER A 15 20.30 4.25 43.97
C SER A 15 19.51 5.27 43.15
N HIS A 16 19.99 6.51 43.13
CA HIS A 16 19.56 7.59 42.24
C HIS A 16 20.50 7.65 41.02
N PHE A 17 20.03 8.24 39.92
CA PHE A 17 20.75 8.46 38.64
C PHE A 17 21.01 7.18 37.80
N LYS A 18 21.01 7.22 36.46
CA LYS A 18 20.93 8.35 35.51
C LYS A 18 20.23 7.92 34.20
N SER A 19 19.70 8.89 33.45
CA SER A 19 19.15 8.67 32.11
C SER A 19 20.21 8.12 31.15
N ALA A 20 19.83 7.12 30.35
CA ALA A 20 20.46 6.78 29.09
C ALA A 20 19.36 6.28 28.12
N SER A 21 18.95 7.14 27.19
CA SER A 21 18.06 6.77 26.09
C SER A 21 18.81 5.82 25.14
N VAL A 22 18.49 4.53 25.19
CA VAL A 22 18.95 3.58 24.18
C VAL A 22 18.18 3.87 22.89
N LEU A 23 18.89 4.50 21.96
CA LEU A 23 18.39 4.76 20.61
C LEU A 23 18.49 3.45 19.82
N GLU A 24 17.39 2.70 19.71
CA GLU A 24 17.35 1.55 18.80
C GLU A 24 17.52 2.05 17.36
N SER A 25 18.63 1.68 16.73
CA SER A 25 18.89 1.92 15.31
C SER A 25 17.97 1.06 14.44
N PRO A 26 17.34 1.60 13.39
CA PRO A 26 16.54 0.78 12.48
C PRO A 26 17.42 -0.18 11.67
N ASP A 27 16.99 -1.44 11.56
CA ASP A 27 17.65 -2.47 10.74
C ASP A 27 17.81 -2.00 9.29
N LEU A 28 19.06 -1.77 8.86
CA LEU A 28 19.44 -1.32 7.52
C LEU A 28 19.49 -2.48 6.51
N GLU A 29 18.36 -3.18 6.33
CA GLU A 29 18.18 -4.19 5.26
C GLU A 29 17.16 -3.77 4.19
N ASN A 30 16.60 -2.56 4.25
CA ASN A 30 15.67 -2.05 3.24
C ASN A 30 16.20 -0.74 2.64
N GLY A 31 16.45 -0.73 1.33
CA GLY A 31 17.24 0.31 0.66
C GLY A 31 16.63 1.72 0.75
N GLY A 32 17.18 2.55 1.64
CA GLY A 32 17.04 4.03 1.67
C GLY A 32 15.64 4.63 1.89
N LYS A 33 14.56 3.85 1.79
CA LYS A 33 13.19 4.38 1.82
C LYS A 33 12.72 4.63 3.26
N LEU A 34 12.72 5.91 3.65
CA LEU A 34 12.16 6.35 4.93
C LEU A 34 10.63 6.22 4.91
N TRP A 35 10.12 5.14 5.49
CA TRP A 35 8.68 4.94 5.67
C TRP A 35 8.12 5.88 6.75
N PRO A 36 6.86 6.35 6.64
CA PRO A 36 6.23 7.09 7.72
C PRO A 36 6.05 6.19 8.95
N ASN A 37 6.43 6.73 10.12
CA ASN A 37 6.14 6.11 11.41
C ASN A 37 4.62 5.95 11.58
N PHE A 38 4.21 4.85 12.21
CA PHE A 38 2.81 4.64 12.59
C PHE A 38 2.36 5.75 13.56
N LYS A 39 1.17 6.32 13.32
CA LYS A 39 0.61 7.35 14.19
C LYS A 39 -0.89 7.23 14.38
N GLU A 40 -1.38 7.84 15.45
CA GLU A 40 -2.80 8.00 15.69
C GLU A 40 -3.28 9.28 14.99
N PHE A 41 -4.34 9.15 14.18
CA PHE A 41 -4.97 10.24 13.44
C PHE A 41 -6.23 10.70 14.16
N ARG A 42 -6.53 12.00 14.12
CA ARG A 42 -7.80 12.53 14.61
C ARG A 42 -8.94 12.20 13.65
N LEU A 43 -10.14 11.95 14.18
CA LEU A 43 -11.32 11.63 13.37
C LEU A 43 -11.68 12.78 12.44
N GLU A 44 -11.62 14.03 12.91
CA GLU A 44 -11.88 15.21 12.07
C GLU A 44 -10.88 15.35 10.91
N GLN A 45 -9.62 14.93 11.12
CA GLN A 45 -8.63 14.89 10.05
C GLN A 45 -8.98 13.86 8.98
N LEU A 46 -9.47 12.67 9.38
CA LEU A 46 -9.86 11.61 8.44
C LEU A 46 -11.21 11.89 7.77
N LYS A 47 -12.16 12.53 8.46
CA LYS A 47 -13.39 13.07 7.86
C LYS A 47 -13.05 14.09 6.78
N SER A 48 -12.23 15.10 7.09
CA SER A 48 -11.78 16.10 6.11
C SER A 48 -11.09 15.44 4.91
N ALA A 49 -10.18 14.49 5.16
CA ALA A 49 -9.45 13.80 4.11
C ALA A 49 -10.32 12.93 3.18
N THR A 50 -11.48 12.45 3.64
CA THR A 50 -12.37 11.54 2.89
C THR A 50 -13.68 12.20 2.42
N GLY A 51 -13.80 13.54 2.54
CA GLY A 51 -15.03 14.26 2.21
C GLY A 51 -16.21 13.85 3.11
N GLY A 52 -15.96 13.62 4.39
CA GLY A 52 -16.97 13.15 5.36
C GLY A 52 -17.29 11.66 5.26
N PHE A 53 -16.37 10.84 4.75
CA PHE A 53 -16.61 9.46 4.29
C PHE A 53 -17.64 9.39 3.14
N SER A 54 -17.49 10.25 2.12
CA SER A 54 -18.36 10.25 0.94
C SER A 54 -18.35 8.90 0.22
N SER A 55 -19.50 8.50 -0.31
CA SER A 55 -19.67 7.32 -1.15
C SER A 55 -18.81 7.36 -2.42
N ASP A 56 -18.60 8.56 -2.99
CA ASP A 56 -17.72 8.80 -4.15
C ASP A 56 -16.26 8.42 -3.89
N ASN A 57 -15.85 8.33 -2.62
CA ASN A 57 -14.51 7.95 -2.22
C ASN A 57 -14.38 6.45 -1.88
N ILE A 58 -15.44 5.64 -1.98
CA ILE A 58 -15.35 4.20 -1.69
C ILE A 58 -14.56 3.49 -2.78
N VAL A 59 -13.52 2.74 -2.38
CA VAL A 59 -12.67 1.91 -3.25
C VAL A 59 -12.75 0.41 -2.94
N SER A 60 -13.59 0.03 -1.97
CA SER A 60 -13.88 -1.38 -1.69
C SER A 60 -15.08 -1.89 -2.49
N GLU A 61 -14.89 -3.00 -3.21
CA GLU A 61 -15.84 -3.65 -4.13
C GLU A 61 -17.31 -3.66 -3.69
N HIS A 62 -17.60 -3.99 -2.42
CA HIS A 62 -18.95 -4.21 -1.93
C HIS A 62 -19.72 -2.90 -1.58
N GLY A 63 -19.13 -1.73 -1.87
CA GLY A 63 -19.73 -0.43 -1.62
C GLY A 63 -20.12 -0.21 -0.15
N GLU A 64 -21.19 0.55 0.08
CA GLU A 64 -21.75 0.82 1.41
C GLU A 64 -22.34 -0.41 2.12
N LYS A 65 -22.60 -1.50 1.39
CA LYS A 65 -23.17 -2.74 1.93
C LYS A 65 -22.11 -3.64 2.57
N ALA A 66 -20.82 -3.29 2.44
CA ALA A 66 -19.73 -4.01 3.06
C ALA A 66 -19.75 -3.86 4.59
N PRO A 67 -19.43 -4.92 5.37
CA PRO A 67 -19.29 -4.79 6.82
C PRO A 67 -18.10 -3.91 7.23
N ASN A 68 -17.09 -3.81 6.37
CA ASN A 68 -15.94 -2.92 6.51
C ASN A 68 -15.70 -2.24 5.15
N ILE A 69 -15.70 -0.90 5.12
CA ILE A 69 -15.63 -0.10 3.89
C ILE A 69 -14.24 0.53 3.80
N VAL A 70 -13.65 0.58 2.60
CA VAL A 70 -12.36 1.28 2.38
C VAL A 70 -12.61 2.55 1.56
N TYR A 71 -12.19 3.69 2.10
CA TYR A 71 -12.27 5.00 1.45
C TYR A 71 -10.90 5.45 0.97
N ARG A 72 -10.84 6.05 -0.22
CA ARG A 72 -9.76 6.94 -0.64
C ARG A 72 -9.83 8.23 0.16
N GLY A 73 -8.68 8.78 0.52
CA GLY A 73 -8.60 10.11 1.11
C GLY A 73 -7.34 10.85 0.70
N ARG A 74 -7.34 12.17 0.91
CA ARG A 74 -6.17 13.05 0.75
C ARG A 74 -5.96 13.86 2.02
N LEU A 75 -4.82 13.66 2.67
CA LEU A 75 -4.42 14.45 3.83
C LEU A 75 -4.05 15.89 3.44
N GLY A 76 -4.01 16.80 4.43
CA GLY A 76 -3.64 18.20 4.22
C GLY A 76 -2.20 18.43 3.74
N ASP A 77 -1.31 17.44 3.85
CA ASP A 77 0.03 17.44 3.22
C ASP A 77 -0.01 16.95 1.75
N GLY A 78 -1.21 16.79 1.17
CA GLY A 78 -1.44 16.29 -0.18
C GLY A 78 -1.36 14.77 -0.32
N ARG A 79 -0.90 14.04 0.71
CA ARG A 79 -0.67 12.59 0.66
C ARG A 79 -1.98 11.81 0.50
N LEU A 80 -2.01 10.89 -0.46
CA LEU A 80 -3.13 9.97 -0.63
C LEU A 80 -3.06 8.83 0.39
N ILE A 81 -4.22 8.49 0.97
CA ILE A 81 -4.39 7.43 1.96
C ILE A 81 -5.57 6.52 1.62
N ALA A 82 -5.50 5.27 2.06
CA ALA A 82 -6.64 4.36 2.14
C ALA A 82 -7.11 4.28 3.60
N VAL A 83 -8.40 4.48 3.86
CA VAL A 83 -8.99 4.46 5.20
C VAL A 83 -10.00 3.31 5.27
N LYS A 84 -9.63 2.19 5.92
CA LYS A 84 -10.56 1.09 6.21
C LYS A 84 -11.35 1.44 7.47
N ARG A 85 -12.65 1.72 7.29
CA ARG A 85 -13.62 1.96 8.34
C ARG A 85 -14.31 0.65 8.71
N PHE A 86 -14.22 0.28 9.98
CA PHE A 86 -14.87 -0.92 10.50
C PHE A 86 -16.28 -0.61 10.98
N ASN A 87 -17.15 -1.62 11.00
CA ASN A 87 -18.40 -1.54 11.76
C ASN A 87 -18.09 -1.27 13.25
N ARG A 88 -18.87 -0.42 13.92
CA ARG A 88 -18.72 -0.06 15.35
C ARG A 88 -18.58 -1.29 16.26
N LEU A 89 -19.34 -2.36 16.00
CA LEU A 89 -19.33 -3.58 16.81
C LEU A 89 -18.17 -4.55 16.46
N ALA A 90 -17.39 -4.28 15.42
CA ALA A 90 -16.30 -5.16 15.00
C ALA A 90 -15.16 -5.23 16.04
N TRP A 91 -14.86 -4.09 16.66
CA TRP A 91 -13.73 -3.88 17.58
C TRP A 91 -14.16 -2.96 18.74
N ALA A 92 -14.97 -3.50 19.65
CA ALA A 92 -15.51 -2.72 20.78
C ALA A 92 -14.40 -2.16 21.68
N ASP A 93 -13.44 -3.00 22.06
CA ASP A 93 -12.28 -2.58 22.87
C ASP A 93 -11.28 -1.76 22.02
N HIS A 94 -11.21 -0.46 22.32
CA HIS A 94 -10.30 0.48 21.67
C HIS A 94 -8.82 0.17 21.94
N ARG A 95 -8.47 -0.41 23.09
CA ARG A 95 -7.07 -0.73 23.43
C ARG A 95 -6.59 -1.91 22.61
N GLN A 96 -7.37 -3.00 22.57
CA GLN A 96 -7.08 -4.15 21.73
C GLN A 96 -7.01 -3.78 20.23
N PHE A 97 -7.89 -2.90 19.77
CA PHE A 97 -7.81 -2.36 18.40
C PHE A 97 -6.51 -1.60 18.17
N LEU A 98 -6.13 -0.72 19.10
CA LEU A 98 -4.94 0.12 18.99
C LEU A 98 -3.64 -0.69 19.07
N ASP A 99 -3.57 -1.69 19.95
CA ASP A 99 -2.42 -2.58 20.11
C ASP A 99 -2.22 -3.45 18.86
N GLU A 100 -3.30 -4.02 18.32
CA GLU A 100 -3.28 -4.79 17.07
C GLU A 100 -2.90 -3.90 15.87
N ALA A 101 -3.47 -2.69 15.79
CA ALA A 101 -3.13 -1.72 14.76
C ALA A 101 -1.68 -1.25 14.85
N LYS A 102 -1.13 -1.04 16.06
CA LYS A 102 0.29 -0.72 16.28
C LYS A 102 1.20 -1.88 15.92
N SER A 103 0.79 -3.11 16.20
CA SER A 103 1.58 -4.31 15.91
C SER A 103 1.58 -4.70 14.42
N VAL A 104 0.50 -4.46 13.67
CA VAL A 104 0.55 -4.45 12.19
C VAL A 104 1.30 -3.20 11.69
N GLY A 105 1.17 -2.10 12.42
CA GLY A 105 1.78 -0.80 12.15
C GLY A 105 3.30 -0.75 12.31
N SER A 106 3.96 -1.75 12.88
CA SER A 106 5.42 -1.86 12.92
C SER A 106 6.01 -2.52 11.68
N LEU A 107 5.20 -3.24 10.88
CA LEU A 107 5.65 -3.85 9.64
C LEU A 107 5.91 -2.77 8.59
N ARG A 108 7.12 -2.77 8.03
CA ARG A 108 7.60 -1.84 7.00
C ARG A 108 8.37 -2.60 5.93
N SER A 109 7.75 -2.74 4.78
CA SER A 109 8.33 -3.45 3.66
C SER A 109 7.93 -2.82 2.34
N ASP A 110 8.74 -3.05 1.32
CA ASP A 110 8.18 -3.12 -0.02
C ASP A 110 7.40 -4.45 -0.16
N ARG A 111 6.73 -4.73 -1.29
CA ARG A 111 5.69 -5.78 -1.36
C ARG A 111 4.44 -5.56 -0.48
N LEU A 112 4.41 -4.64 0.49
CA LEU A 112 3.24 -4.24 1.28
C LEU A 112 2.70 -2.85 0.91
N ALA A 113 1.39 -2.65 1.04
CA ALA A 113 0.76 -1.33 1.20
C ALA A 113 0.66 -1.03 2.69
N ASN A 114 1.60 -0.26 3.23
CA ASN A 114 1.92 -0.27 4.65
C ASN A 114 0.86 0.44 5.50
N LEU A 115 0.69 -0.02 6.74
CA LEU A 115 -0.22 0.60 7.70
C LEU A 115 0.48 1.79 8.38
N ILE A 116 0.08 2.99 8.00
CA ILE A 116 0.70 4.25 8.44
C ILE A 116 0.02 4.85 9.68
N GLY A 117 -1.11 4.30 10.11
CA GLY A 117 -1.77 4.73 11.33
C GLY A 117 -3.15 4.13 11.57
N CYS A 118 -3.82 4.66 12.58
CA CYS A 118 -5.20 4.32 12.90
C CYS A 118 -5.94 5.52 13.52
N CYS A 119 -7.24 5.39 13.74
CA CYS A 119 -8.03 6.26 14.61
C CYS A 119 -9.01 5.42 15.43
N CYS A 120 -9.13 5.74 16.72
CA CYS A 120 -10.04 5.10 17.66
C CYS A 120 -10.80 6.14 18.52
N GLU A 121 -11.03 7.34 17.98
CA GLU A 121 -11.79 8.40 18.66
C GLU A 121 -13.30 8.06 18.66
N GLY A 122 -13.90 8.04 19.85
CA GLY A 122 -15.30 7.66 20.05
C GLY A 122 -15.59 6.22 19.60
N GLU A 123 -16.70 6.05 18.87
CA GLU A 123 -17.15 4.75 18.35
C GLU A 123 -16.50 4.35 17.02
N GLU A 124 -15.63 5.20 16.44
CA GLU A 124 -14.98 4.90 15.18
C GLU A 124 -13.75 4.01 15.38
N ARG A 125 -13.53 3.11 14.43
CA ARG A 125 -12.36 2.22 14.36
C ARG A 125 -11.87 2.25 12.92
N LEU A 126 -10.79 3.00 12.68
CA LEU A 126 -10.27 3.29 11.35
C LEU A 126 -8.81 2.84 11.25
N LEU A 127 -8.46 2.10 10.20
CA LEU A 127 -7.07 1.85 9.83
C LEU A 127 -6.69 2.73 8.64
N VAL A 128 -5.50 3.31 8.68
CA VAL A 128 -4.99 4.22 7.65
C VAL A 128 -3.74 3.60 7.01
N ALA A 129 -3.82 3.30 5.73
CA ALA A 129 -2.72 2.74 4.94
C ALA A 129 -2.33 3.66 3.77
N GLU A 130 -1.20 3.36 3.15
CA GLU A 130 -0.77 3.97 1.89
C GLU A 130 -1.81 3.72 0.79
N PHE A 131 -2.19 4.75 0.03
CA PHE A 131 -3.08 4.58 -1.11
C PHE A 131 -2.34 3.99 -2.31
N MET A 132 -2.97 3.04 -2.98
CA MET A 132 -2.43 2.34 -4.15
C MET A 132 -3.23 2.79 -5.37
N PRO A 133 -2.67 3.64 -6.26
CA PRO A 133 -3.45 4.37 -7.25
C PRO A 133 -3.83 3.54 -8.48
N HIS A 134 -3.15 2.43 -8.74
CA HIS A 134 -3.37 1.59 -9.92
C HIS A 134 -4.23 0.36 -9.61
N GLU A 135 -5.24 0.51 -8.75
CA GLU A 135 -6.30 -0.48 -8.51
C GLU A 135 -5.82 -1.86 -7.99
N THR A 136 -6.70 -2.87 -8.10
CA THR A 136 -6.52 -4.24 -7.58
C THR A 136 -6.08 -5.24 -8.65
N LEU A 137 -5.53 -6.40 -8.27
CA LEU A 137 -5.35 -7.53 -9.19
C LEU A 137 -6.67 -7.97 -9.80
N ALA A 138 -7.77 -7.99 -9.04
CA ALA A 138 -9.09 -8.33 -9.57
C ALA A 138 -9.48 -7.43 -10.76
N LYS A 139 -9.25 -6.11 -10.67
CA LYS A 139 -9.49 -5.18 -11.78
C LYS A 139 -8.65 -5.53 -13.01
N HIS A 140 -7.35 -5.78 -12.86
CA HIS A 140 -6.44 -6.01 -13.99
C HIS A 140 -6.42 -7.45 -14.53
N LEU A 141 -6.95 -8.41 -13.78
CA LEU A 141 -6.97 -9.83 -14.14
C LEU A 141 -8.35 -10.29 -14.64
N PHE A 142 -9.43 -9.88 -13.96
CA PHE A 142 -10.80 -10.32 -14.27
C PHE A 142 -11.62 -9.27 -15.04
N HIS A 143 -11.26 -7.99 -14.95
CA HIS A 143 -12.05 -6.86 -15.45
C HIS A 143 -11.19 -5.87 -16.26
N TRP A 144 -10.21 -6.40 -16.99
CA TRP A 144 -9.33 -5.65 -17.87
C TRP A 144 -10.12 -5.06 -19.05
N GLU A 145 -9.70 -3.90 -19.53
CA GLU A 145 -10.38 -3.16 -20.61
C GLU A 145 -9.60 -3.20 -21.92
N ASN A 146 -8.28 -2.92 -21.85
CA ASN A 146 -7.45 -2.78 -23.05
C ASN A 146 -6.72 -4.07 -23.43
N ASN A 147 -6.03 -4.69 -22.46
CA ASN A 147 -5.22 -5.88 -22.68
C ASN A 147 -5.28 -6.80 -21.45
N PRO A 148 -5.27 -8.13 -21.62
CA PRO A 148 -5.16 -9.09 -20.53
C PRO A 148 -3.78 -8.98 -19.86
N MET A 149 -3.71 -9.26 -18.56
CA MET A 149 -2.45 -9.20 -17.81
C MET A 149 -1.40 -10.19 -18.37
N LYS A 150 -0.24 -9.67 -18.80
CA LYS A 150 0.89 -10.43 -19.34
C LYS A 150 1.42 -11.47 -18.35
N TRP A 151 1.90 -12.61 -18.87
CA TRP A 151 2.40 -13.72 -18.05
C TRP A 151 3.51 -13.32 -17.06
N ALA A 152 4.51 -12.55 -17.51
CA ALA A 152 5.60 -12.06 -16.65
C ALA A 152 5.06 -11.24 -15.46
N MET A 153 3.98 -10.48 -15.66
CA MET A 153 3.36 -9.71 -14.58
C MET A 153 2.61 -10.60 -13.59
N ARG A 154 1.92 -11.65 -14.06
CA ARG A 154 1.25 -12.64 -13.18
C ARG A 154 2.26 -13.34 -12.26
N LEU A 155 3.42 -13.72 -12.81
CA LEU A 155 4.51 -14.30 -12.03
C LEU A 155 5.14 -13.30 -11.04
N ARG A 156 5.28 -12.03 -11.43
CA ARG A 156 5.77 -10.96 -10.55
C ARG A 156 4.81 -10.69 -9.38
N VAL A 157 3.51 -10.73 -9.63
CA VAL A 157 2.46 -10.69 -8.61
C VAL A 157 2.63 -11.86 -7.64
N ALA A 158 2.67 -13.10 -8.13
CA ALA A 158 2.82 -14.29 -7.27
C ALA A 158 4.07 -14.21 -6.36
N LEU A 159 5.24 -13.89 -6.92
CA LEU A 159 6.47 -13.76 -6.14
C LEU A 159 6.39 -12.63 -5.11
N CYS A 160 5.88 -11.47 -5.50
CA CYS A 160 5.72 -10.33 -4.60
C CYS A 160 4.84 -10.67 -3.39
N LEU A 161 3.73 -11.39 -3.61
CA LEU A 161 2.83 -11.82 -2.55
C LEU A 161 3.49 -12.86 -1.64
N ALA A 162 4.24 -13.82 -2.22
CA ALA A 162 4.98 -14.79 -1.43
C ALA A 162 6.02 -14.10 -0.51
N GLN A 163 6.74 -13.11 -1.04
CA GLN A 163 7.69 -12.29 -0.28
C GLN A 163 7.02 -11.44 0.80
N ALA A 164 5.86 -10.84 0.52
CA ALA A 164 5.09 -10.07 1.51
C ALA A 164 4.61 -10.94 2.68
N LEU A 165 4.18 -12.17 2.39
CA LEU A 165 3.76 -13.15 3.39
C LEU A 165 4.94 -13.71 4.18
N GLU A 166 6.08 -14.00 3.52
CA GLU A 166 7.31 -14.39 4.20
C GLU A 166 7.80 -13.30 5.16
N TYR A 167 7.89 -12.05 4.70
CA TYR A 167 8.24 -10.90 5.52
C TYR A 167 7.33 -10.78 6.75
N SER A 168 6.01 -10.84 6.54
CA SER A 168 5.03 -10.72 7.61
C SER A 168 5.17 -11.87 8.62
N SER A 169 5.33 -13.10 8.14
CA SER A 169 5.56 -14.29 8.97
C SER A 169 6.84 -14.17 9.80
N ASN A 170 7.95 -13.72 9.20
CA ASN A 170 9.23 -13.52 9.89
C ASN A 170 9.15 -12.41 10.98
N LYS A 171 8.23 -11.45 10.84
CA LYS A 171 7.91 -10.43 11.87
C LYS A 171 6.77 -10.86 12.82
N GLY A 172 6.45 -12.16 12.88
CA GLY A 172 5.45 -12.72 13.82
C GLY A 172 3.99 -12.61 13.37
N ARG A 173 3.73 -12.15 12.14
CA ARG A 173 2.40 -11.96 11.55
C ARG A 173 2.17 -12.97 10.40
N ALA A 174 2.13 -14.25 10.76
CA ALA A 174 1.94 -15.36 9.82
C ALA A 174 0.47 -15.58 9.36
N LEU A 175 -0.50 -14.89 9.96
CA LEU A 175 -1.91 -14.98 9.61
C LEU A 175 -2.32 -13.84 8.68
N TYR A 176 -3.11 -14.17 7.66
CA TYR A 176 -3.72 -13.21 6.75
C TYR A 176 -5.19 -13.58 6.53
N HIS A 177 -6.07 -12.57 6.54
CA HIS A 177 -7.52 -12.71 6.46
C HIS A 177 -8.03 -12.29 5.08
N ASP A 178 -8.89 -13.12 4.47
CA ASP A 178 -9.43 -12.92 3.13
C ASP A 178 -8.37 -12.65 2.05
N LEU A 179 -7.31 -13.46 1.97
CA LEU A 179 -6.33 -13.38 0.89
C LEU A 179 -6.99 -13.77 -0.44
N ASN A 180 -7.08 -12.80 -1.36
CA ASN A 180 -7.66 -12.96 -2.70
C ASN A 180 -7.19 -11.81 -3.62
N ALA A 181 -7.63 -11.79 -4.88
CA ALA A 181 -7.21 -10.78 -5.87
C ALA A 181 -7.56 -9.32 -5.52
N TYR A 182 -8.50 -9.05 -4.60
CA TYR A 182 -8.83 -7.71 -4.12
C TYR A 182 -7.90 -7.21 -3.01
N ARG A 183 -7.04 -8.08 -2.47
CA ARG A 183 -6.00 -7.72 -1.48
C ARG A 183 -4.66 -7.39 -2.10
N VAL A 184 -4.50 -7.69 -3.38
CA VAL A 184 -3.36 -7.35 -4.20
C VAL A 184 -3.65 -6.01 -4.87
N LEU A 185 -2.79 -5.02 -4.64
CA LEU A 185 -2.93 -3.64 -5.08
C LEU A 185 -1.71 -3.24 -5.89
N PHE A 186 -1.79 -2.16 -6.68
CA PHE A 186 -0.63 -1.65 -7.43
C PHE A 186 -0.25 -0.22 -7.02
N ASP A 187 1.04 -0.03 -6.70
CA ASP A 187 1.61 1.27 -6.34
C ASP A 187 1.75 2.21 -7.55
N GLN A 188 2.30 3.40 -7.33
CA GLN A 188 2.47 4.46 -8.35
C GLN A 188 3.28 4.01 -9.58
N GLU A 189 4.23 3.07 -9.40
CA GLU A 189 5.08 2.50 -10.46
C GLU A 189 4.49 1.19 -11.06
N CYS A 190 3.25 0.88 -10.71
CA CYS A 190 2.51 -0.34 -11.01
C CYS A 190 3.13 -1.63 -10.42
N ASN A 191 3.95 -1.55 -9.37
CA ASN A 191 4.42 -2.76 -8.70
C ASN A 191 3.32 -3.33 -7.78
N PRO A 192 3.17 -4.66 -7.72
CA PRO A 192 2.20 -5.29 -6.83
C PRO A 192 2.56 -5.06 -5.37
N ARG A 193 1.52 -4.97 -4.53
CA ARG A 193 1.58 -4.76 -3.07
C ARG A 193 0.46 -5.56 -2.41
N LEU A 194 0.73 -6.25 -1.31
CA LEU A 194 -0.27 -6.88 -0.46
C LEU A 194 -0.82 -5.84 0.53
N SER A 195 -2.15 -5.75 0.62
CA SER A 195 -2.83 -4.85 1.55
C SER A 195 -2.54 -5.22 3.00
N SER A 196 -2.02 -4.30 3.82
CA SER A 196 -1.84 -4.53 5.26
C SER A 196 -3.16 -4.75 6.02
N PHE A 197 -4.31 -4.36 5.45
CA PHE A 197 -5.62 -4.51 6.09
C PHE A 197 -6.10 -5.95 6.32
N GLY A 198 -5.48 -6.94 5.66
CA GLY A 198 -5.76 -8.36 5.89
C GLY A 198 -4.88 -8.99 6.99
N LEU A 199 -3.85 -8.30 7.48
CA LEU A 199 -3.04 -8.74 8.64
C LEU A 199 -3.75 -8.53 9.98
N MET A 200 -4.93 -7.90 9.97
CA MET A 200 -5.77 -7.63 11.13
C MET A 200 -7.19 -8.15 10.87
N LYS A 201 -7.80 -8.79 11.87
CA LYS A 201 -9.14 -9.39 11.75
C LYS A 201 -10.21 -8.35 11.42
N ASN A 202 -11.15 -8.73 10.56
CA ASN A 202 -12.33 -7.93 10.23
C ASN A 202 -13.26 -7.65 11.43
N SER A 203 -13.19 -8.48 12.48
CA SER A 203 -13.80 -8.28 13.80
C SER A 203 -13.13 -9.19 14.83
N GLN A 204 -13.19 -8.84 16.11
CA GLN A 204 -12.76 -9.69 17.22
C GLN A 204 -13.55 -11.01 17.31
N HIS A 205 -14.85 -10.99 16.98
CA HIS A 205 -15.79 -12.09 17.25
C HIS A 205 -16.36 -12.76 15.99
N ALA A 206 -16.29 -12.12 14.82
CA ALA A 206 -16.85 -12.67 13.59
C ALA A 206 -15.92 -13.69 12.91
N LYS A 207 -16.50 -14.51 12.02
CA LYS A 207 -15.74 -15.37 11.10
C LYS A 207 -14.78 -14.51 10.27
N SER A 208 -13.54 -15.00 10.13
CA SER A 208 -12.44 -14.25 9.52
C SER A 208 -12.38 -14.38 7.99
N TYR A 209 -13.21 -15.24 7.40
CA TYR A 209 -13.44 -15.28 5.96
C TYR A 209 -14.79 -14.63 5.62
N THR A 210 -14.77 -13.64 4.73
CA THR A 210 -15.91 -13.11 4.00
C THR A 210 -16.04 -13.71 2.60
N THR A 211 -15.04 -14.46 2.12
CA THR A 211 -15.07 -15.16 0.83
C THR A 211 -16.11 -16.28 0.78
N ASN A 212 -16.57 -16.60 -0.44
CA ASN A 212 -17.43 -17.74 -0.70
C ASN A 212 -16.78 -19.04 -0.16
N LEU A 213 -17.57 -19.87 0.52
CA LEU A 213 -17.14 -21.13 1.14
C LEU A 213 -16.43 -22.10 0.18
N ALA A 214 -16.69 -21.99 -1.13
CA ALA A 214 -16.02 -22.76 -2.17
C ALA A 214 -14.49 -22.54 -2.22
N PHE A 215 -13.98 -21.41 -1.72
CA PHE A 215 -12.56 -21.04 -1.73
C PHE A 215 -11.90 -21.13 -0.34
N THR A 216 -12.67 -21.52 0.68
CA THR A 216 -12.26 -21.51 2.08
C THR A 216 -11.48 -22.79 2.43
N PRO A 217 -10.34 -22.72 3.14
CA PRO A 217 -9.55 -23.89 3.47
C PRO A 217 -10.36 -24.96 4.25
N PRO A 218 -10.19 -26.27 3.97
CA PRO A 218 -10.98 -27.33 4.60
C PRO A 218 -10.95 -27.32 6.15
N GLU A 219 -9.79 -27.03 6.74
CA GLU A 219 -9.63 -26.91 8.19
C GLU A 219 -10.36 -25.71 8.79
N TYR A 220 -10.56 -24.63 8.03
CA TYR A 220 -11.35 -23.48 8.47
C TYR A 220 -12.84 -23.85 8.55
N LEU A 221 -13.36 -24.59 7.56
CA LEU A 221 -14.75 -25.06 7.58
C LEU A 221 -15.04 -25.92 8.83
N ARG A 222 -14.06 -26.70 9.28
CA ARG A 222 -14.14 -27.55 10.48
C ARG A 222 -13.93 -26.82 11.80
N THR A 223 -13.06 -25.81 11.85
CA THR A 223 -12.58 -25.21 13.13
C THR A 223 -12.96 -23.75 13.34
N GLY A 224 -13.34 -23.02 12.27
CA GLY A 224 -13.53 -21.57 12.28
C GLY A 224 -12.27 -20.74 12.51
N ARG A 225 -11.07 -21.35 12.47
CA ARG A 225 -9.78 -20.71 12.77
C ARG A 225 -8.87 -20.73 11.55
N ILE A 226 -8.18 -19.61 11.31
CA ILE A 226 -7.12 -19.48 10.29
C ILE A 226 -5.79 -19.87 10.93
N THR A 227 -5.01 -20.69 10.22
CA THR A 227 -3.62 -21.01 10.53
C THR A 227 -2.69 -20.46 9.45
N ALA A 228 -1.37 -20.63 9.58
CA ALA A 228 -0.43 -20.23 8.53
C ALA A 228 -0.67 -21.05 7.24
N GLU A 229 -1.00 -22.32 7.39
CA GLU A 229 -1.32 -23.25 6.29
C GLU A 229 -2.63 -22.89 5.58
N SER A 230 -3.59 -22.26 6.28
CA SER A 230 -4.80 -21.68 5.67
C SER A 230 -4.47 -20.51 4.74
N VAL A 231 -3.42 -19.73 5.06
CA VAL A 231 -2.92 -18.66 4.19
C VAL A 231 -2.25 -19.26 2.94
N ILE A 232 -1.50 -20.35 3.09
CA ILE A 232 -0.91 -21.09 1.95
C ILE A 232 -2.01 -21.62 1.01
N TYR A 233 -3.09 -22.18 1.54
CA TYR A 233 -4.24 -22.60 0.72
C TYR A 233 -4.85 -21.42 -0.05
N SER A 234 -5.02 -20.28 0.62
CA SER A 234 -5.53 -19.04 0.00
C SER A 234 -4.53 -18.44 -1.00
N PHE A 235 -3.24 -18.75 -0.89
CA PHE A 235 -2.24 -18.43 -1.92
C PHE A 235 -2.38 -19.37 -3.13
N GLY A 236 -2.71 -20.65 -2.91
CA GLY A 236 -3.05 -21.61 -3.96
C GLY A 236 -4.24 -21.19 -4.81
N THR A 237 -5.30 -20.61 -4.21
CA THR A 237 -6.44 -20.06 -4.97
C THR A 237 -6.02 -18.87 -5.84
N LEU A 238 -5.14 -17.99 -5.33
CA LEU A 238 -4.53 -16.92 -6.13
C LEU A 238 -3.66 -17.42 -7.27
N LEU A 239 -2.95 -18.55 -7.11
CA LEU A 239 -2.22 -19.16 -8.23
C LEU A 239 -3.16 -19.66 -9.33
N LEU A 240 -4.34 -20.19 -8.96
CA LEU A 240 -5.39 -20.54 -9.93
C LEU A 240 -5.99 -19.31 -10.60
N ASP A 241 -6.27 -18.24 -9.85
CA ASP A 241 -6.74 -16.96 -10.41
C ASP A 241 -5.77 -16.47 -11.51
N LEU A 242 -4.46 -16.48 -11.21
CA LEU A 242 -3.40 -16.06 -12.13
C LEU A 242 -3.26 -16.99 -13.36
N LEU A 243 -3.37 -18.31 -13.18
CA LEU A 243 -3.32 -19.29 -14.27
C LEU A 243 -4.51 -19.18 -15.22
N THR A 244 -5.71 -18.97 -14.67
CA THR A 244 -6.98 -19.11 -15.41
C THR A 244 -7.59 -17.78 -15.86
N GLY A 245 -7.11 -16.66 -15.33
CA GLY A 245 -7.68 -15.33 -15.58
C GLY A 245 -9.09 -15.16 -14.97
N LYS A 246 -9.51 -16.06 -14.07
CA LYS A 246 -10.88 -16.17 -13.55
C LYS A 246 -10.86 -16.61 -12.08
N HIS A 247 -11.86 -16.23 -11.31
CA HIS A 247 -12.01 -16.72 -9.93
C HIS A 247 -12.65 -18.11 -9.90
N ILE A 248 -11.86 -19.15 -10.18
CA ILE A 248 -12.31 -20.55 -10.32
C ILE A 248 -12.32 -21.29 -8.96
N PRO A 249 -13.42 -21.97 -8.59
CA PRO A 249 -13.45 -22.81 -7.39
C PRO A 249 -12.34 -23.89 -7.41
N PRO A 250 -11.53 -24.04 -6.35
CA PRO A 250 -10.42 -24.99 -6.30
C PRO A 250 -10.80 -26.43 -6.61
N SER A 251 -11.99 -26.90 -6.21
CA SER A 251 -12.48 -28.25 -6.55
C SER A 251 -12.54 -28.45 -8.08
N HIS A 252 -13.15 -27.51 -8.80
CA HIS A 252 -13.30 -27.58 -10.25
C HIS A 252 -11.93 -27.49 -10.96
N ALA A 253 -11.03 -26.63 -10.47
CA ALA A 253 -9.67 -26.55 -11.00
C ALA A 253 -8.86 -27.84 -10.77
N LEU A 254 -8.95 -28.45 -9.59
CA LEU A 254 -8.28 -29.70 -9.26
C LEU A 254 -8.81 -30.88 -10.09
N ASP A 255 -10.11 -30.91 -10.41
CA ASP A 255 -10.67 -31.88 -11.34
C ASP A 255 -10.05 -31.72 -12.74
N LEU A 256 -9.99 -30.49 -13.29
CA LEU A 256 -9.35 -30.23 -14.59
C LEU A 256 -7.86 -30.61 -14.61
N ILE A 257 -7.13 -30.39 -13.51
CA ILE A 257 -5.72 -30.77 -13.36
C ILE A 257 -5.57 -32.30 -13.36
N ARG A 258 -6.40 -33.02 -12.59
CA ARG A 258 -6.37 -34.49 -12.50
C ARG A 258 -6.69 -35.13 -13.86
N ASP A 259 -7.66 -34.58 -14.57
CA ASP A 259 -8.11 -35.06 -15.88
C ASP A 259 -7.18 -34.60 -17.01
N ARG A 260 -6.05 -33.93 -16.68
CA ARG A 260 -5.01 -33.38 -17.58
C ARG A 260 -5.52 -32.37 -18.60
N ASN A 261 -6.69 -31.79 -18.38
CA ASN A 261 -7.30 -30.80 -19.26
C ASN A 261 -6.77 -29.38 -18.98
N LEU A 262 -5.44 -29.23 -19.05
CA LEU A 262 -4.77 -27.96 -18.77
C LEU A 262 -5.14 -26.87 -19.80
N GLN A 263 -5.46 -27.25 -21.05
CA GLN A 263 -5.89 -26.31 -22.09
C GLN A 263 -7.22 -25.61 -21.75
N THR A 264 -8.11 -26.24 -20.99
CA THR A 264 -9.35 -25.61 -20.51
C THR A 264 -9.11 -24.77 -19.23
N LEU A 265 -8.08 -25.11 -18.47
CA LEU A 265 -7.73 -24.43 -17.22
C LEU A 265 -6.98 -23.12 -17.47
N ILE A 266 -6.00 -23.12 -18.37
CA ILE A 266 -5.14 -21.96 -18.65
C ILE A 266 -5.93 -20.87 -19.37
N ASP A 267 -5.68 -19.61 -19.01
CA ASP A 267 -6.18 -18.45 -19.73
C ASP A 267 -5.64 -18.43 -21.18
N SER A 268 -6.53 -18.56 -22.17
CA SER A 268 -6.17 -18.53 -23.59
C SER A 268 -5.51 -17.21 -24.02
N CYS A 269 -5.67 -16.12 -23.25
CA CYS A 269 -4.93 -14.88 -23.46
C CYS A 269 -3.41 -15.01 -23.24
N LEU A 270 -2.95 -16.13 -22.68
CA LEU A 270 -1.54 -16.42 -22.40
C LEU A 270 -0.90 -17.36 -23.45
N GLU A 271 -1.64 -17.77 -24.49
CA GLU A 271 -1.09 -18.52 -25.61
C GLU A 271 0.13 -17.78 -26.21
N GLY A 272 1.21 -18.52 -26.47
CA GLY A 272 2.49 -17.97 -26.94
C GLY A 272 3.32 -17.22 -25.88
N GLN A 273 2.77 -16.86 -24.71
CA GLN A 273 3.52 -16.18 -23.63
C GLN A 273 4.13 -17.15 -22.61
N ILE A 274 3.63 -18.39 -22.51
CA ILE A 274 4.10 -19.39 -21.53
C ILE A 274 4.77 -20.57 -22.22
N SER A 275 5.83 -21.10 -21.60
CA SER A 275 6.37 -22.42 -21.92
C SER A 275 5.69 -23.52 -21.10
N ASP A 276 5.49 -24.71 -21.67
CA ASP A 276 4.88 -25.86 -20.99
C ASP A 276 5.47 -26.15 -19.60
N ARG A 277 6.79 -25.96 -19.44
CA ARG A 277 7.49 -26.09 -18.16
C ARG A 277 6.99 -25.08 -17.12
N GLY A 278 6.82 -23.82 -17.50
CA GLY A 278 6.36 -22.75 -16.62
C GLY A 278 4.91 -22.95 -16.17
N VAL A 279 4.04 -23.38 -17.09
CA VAL A 279 2.66 -23.81 -16.77
C VAL A 279 2.70 -24.97 -15.77
N THR A 280 3.40 -26.05 -16.12
CA THR A 280 3.44 -27.29 -15.34
C THR A 280 3.91 -27.03 -13.91
N GLU A 281 4.92 -26.19 -13.73
CA GLU A 281 5.46 -25.90 -12.41
C GLU A 281 4.53 -24.99 -11.58
N LEU A 282 3.88 -23.99 -12.18
CA LEU A 282 2.91 -23.18 -11.45
C LEU A 282 1.63 -23.96 -11.09
N VAL A 283 1.20 -24.87 -11.96
CA VAL A 283 0.10 -25.82 -11.68
C VAL A 283 0.49 -26.75 -10.52
N ARG A 284 1.71 -27.30 -10.48
CA ARG A 284 2.21 -28.11 -9.35
C ARG A 284 2.22 -27.31 -8.05
N LEU A 285 2.72 -26.07 -8.07
CA LEU A 285 2.71 -25.19 -6.90
C LEU A 285 1.28 -24.91 -6.41
N ALA A 286 0.34 -24.66 -7.32
CA ALA A 286 -1.07 -24.48 -6.98
C ALA A 286 -1.65 -25.74 -6.33
N SER A 287 -1.46 -26.93 -6.92
CA SER A 287 -1.91 -28.20 -6.35
C SER A 287 -1.34 -28.44 -4.95
N HIS A 288 -0.03 -28.25 -4.74
CA HIS A 288 0.59 -28.42 -3.43
C HIS A 288 0.09 -27.40 -2.40
N CYS A 289 -0.22 -26.16 -2.79
CA CYS A 289 -0.85 -25.19 -1.89
C CYS A 289 -2.28 -25.60 -1.50
N LEU A 290 -3.00 -26.25 -2.42
CA LEU A 290 -4.40 -26.64 -2.26
C LEU A 290 -4.60 -28.04 -1.65
N GLU A 291 -3.54 -28.66 -1.15
CA GLU A 291 -3.61 -29.95 -0.46
C GLU A 291 -4.62 -29.92 0.70
N TYR A 292 -5.39 -31.00 0.81
CA TYR A 292 -6.45 -31.12 1.81
C TYR A 292 -5.86 -31.13 3.23
N GLU A 293 -4.83 -31.95 3.44
CA GLU A 293 -4.09 -32.01 4.69
C GLU A 293 -3.14 -30.81 4.82
N ALA A 294 -3.45 -29.90 5.74
CA ALA A 294 -2.74 -28.64 5.92
C ALA A 294 -1.21 -28.77 6.08
N ARG A 295 -0.73 -29.88 6.66
CA ARG A 295 0.69 -30.18 6.87
C ARG A 295 1.48 -30.55 5.60
N GLU A 296 0.79 -30.97 4.53
CA GLU A 296 1.41 -31.34 3.25
C GLU A 296 1.64 -30.10 2.36
N ARG A 297 1.05 -28.96 2.74
CA ARG A 297 1.20 -27.69 2.02
C ARG A 297 2.62 -27.13 2.20
N PRO A 298 3.21 -26.50 1.16
CA PRO A 298 4.56 -25.96 1.24
C PRO A 298 4.63 -24.78 2.20
N ASN A 299 5.74 -24.63 2.93
CA ASN A 299 6.01 -23.41 3.67
C ASN A 299 6.29 -22.24 2.71
N ILE A 300 6.11 -21.01 3.19
CA ILE A 300 6.22 -19.80 2.36
C ILE A 300 7.61 -19.59 1.73
N LYS A 301 8.68 -20.07 2.37
CA LYS A 301 10.06 -19.94 1.85
C LYS A 301 10.28 -20.83 0.63
N THR A 302 9.70 -22.04 0.65
CA THR A 302 9.67 -22.94 -0.50
C THR A 302 8.93 -22.29 -1.68
N LEU A 303 7.80 -21.62 -1.43
CA LEU A 303 7.05 -20.89 -2.47
C LEU A 303 7.87 -19.73 -3.06
N VAL A 304 8.49 -18.89 -2.23
CA VAL A 304 9.37 -17.81 -2.70
C VAL A 304 10.49 -18.36 -3.58
N THR A 305 11.16 -19.43 -3.13
CA THR A 305 12.26 -20.08 -3.86
C THR A 305 11.81 -20.60 -5.23
N ALA A 306 10.67 -21.30 -5.28
CA ALA A 306 10.13 -21.82 -6.53
C ALA A 306 9.71 -20.69 -7.49
N LEU A 307 9.05 -19.65 -6.98
CA LEU A 307 8.57 -18.52 -7.78
C LEU A 307 9.69 -17.62 -8.31
N ILE A 308 10.84 -17.53 -7.63
CA ILE A 308 12.06 -16.89 -8.16
C ILE A 308 12.51 -17.60 -9.44
N SER A 309 12.54 -18.93 -9.46
CA SER A 309 12.99 -19.71 -10.63
C SER A 309 12.07 -19.58 -11.86
N LEU A 310 10.83 -19.15 -11.65
CA LEU A 310 9.83 -18.99 -12.72
C LEU A 310 9.79 -17.59 -13.34
N GLN A 311 10.41 -16.58 -12.72
CA GLN A 311 10.30 -15.18 -13.16
C GLN A 311 10.71 -14.97 -14.62
N ARG A 312 10.09 -13.96 -15.23
CA ARG A 312 10.33 -13.51 -16.62
C ARG A 312 10.39 -12.00 -16.65
N ASP A 313 11.11 -11.49 -17.66
CA ASP A 313 11.21 -10.07 -18.02
C ASP A 313 11.49 -9.20 -16.79
N THR A 314 12.42 -9.61 -15.92
CA THR A 314 12.63 -9.01 -14.58
C THR A 314 13.20 -7.60 -14.68
N GLU A 315 13.95 -7.33 -15.74
CA GLU A 315 14.44 -6.03 -16.17
C GLU A 315 13.34 -5.10 -16.70
N VAL A 316 12.19 -5.63 -17.16
CA VAL A 316 11.09 -4.80 -17.70
C VAL A 316 10.29 -4.18 -16.56
N PRO A 317 10.13 -2.83 -16.50
CA PRO A 317 9.37 -2.17 -15.45
C PRO A 317 7.89 -2.57 -15.40
N SER A 318 7.32 -2.60 -14.20
CA SER A 318 5.96 -3.11 -13.98
C SER A 318 4.88 -2.33 -14.74
N HIS A 319 5.01 -1.00 -14.89
CA HIS A 319 4.10 -0.19 -15.71
C HIS A 319 4.11 -0.61 -17.20
N VAL A 320 5.27 -0.98 -17.76
CA VAL A 320 5.40 -1.48 -19.15
C VAL A 320 4.76 -2.87 -19.29
N LEU A 321 4.88 -3.73 -18.28
CA LEU A 321 4.19 -5.02 -18.26
C LEU A 321 2.67 -4.86 -18.15
N MET A 322 2.20 -3.91 -17.34
CA MET A 322 0.78 -3.57 -17.18
C MET A 322 0.18 -2.79 -18.35
N GLY A 323 0.99 -2.34 -19.32
CA GLY A 323 0.54 -1.51 -20.44
C GLY A 323 0.06 -0.12 -20.02
N VAL A 324 0.40 0.30 -18.80
CA VAL A 324 0.10 1.64 -18.28
C VAL A 324 1.16 2.56 -18.85
N PRO A 325 0.78 3.59 -19.66
CA PRO A 325 1.73 4.63 -20.04
C PRO A 325 2.33 5.18 -18.75
N GLN A 326 3.62 5.51 -18.75
CA GLN A 326 4.06 6.44 -17.72
C GLN A 326 3.16 7.67 -17.86
N SER A 327 2.39 7.98 -16.82
CA SER A 327 2.14 9.37 -16.48
C SER A 327 3.52 9.93 -16.24
N GLY A 328 4.16 10.34 -17.34
CA GLY A 328 5.42 11.05 -17.28
C GLY A 328 5.20 12.17 -16.29
N THR A 329 6.20 12.41 -15.47
CA THR A 329 6.33 13.69 -14.79
C THR A 329 5.91 14.74 -15.80
N LEU A 330 4.81 15.46 -15.54
CA LEU A 330 4.53 16.72 -16.20
C LEU A 330 5.61 17.68 -15.68
N VAL A 331 6.83 17.45 -16.13
CA VAL A 331 7.75 18.50 -16.50
C VAL A 331 6.95 19.27 -17.52
N SER A 332 6.19 20.26 -17.04
CA SER A 332 5.86 21.42 -17.85
C SER A 332 7.15 21.78 -18.57
N PRO A 333 7.14 21.94 -19.91
CA PRO A 333 8.36 22.21 -20.66
C PRO A 333 9.13 23.29 -19.89
N PRO A 334 10.43 23.05 -19.61
CA PRO A 334 11.16 23.88 -18.67
C PRO A 334 10.89 25.33 -19.03
N SER A 335 10.54 26.15 -18.03
CA SER A 335 10.27 27.57 -18.31
C SER A 335 11.46 28.13 -19.09
N PRO A 336 11.30 29.16 -19.93
CA PRO A 336 12.43 29.69 -20.70
C PRO A 336 13.69 29.94 -19.85
N PHE A 337 13.48 30.31 -18.58
CA PHE A 337 14.54 30.41 -17.57
C PHE A 337 15.14 29.07 -17.14
N GLY A 338 14.31 28.04 -16.87
CA GLY A 338 14.78 26.69 -16.57
C GLY A 338 15.51 26.01 -17.73
N GLU A 339 15.14 26.33 -18.98
CA GLU A 339 15.85 25.87 -20.17
C GLU A 339 17.22 26.55 -20.30
N ALA A 340 17.28 27.88 -20.16
CA ALA A 340 18.53 28.64 -20.12
C ALA A 340 19.48 28.18 -18.99
N CYS A 341 18.95 27.95 -17.79
CA CYS A 341 19.68 27.36 -16.66
C CYS A 341 20.29 25.98 -17.01
N SER A 342 19.57 25.16 -17.77
CA SER A 342 20.01 23.82 -18.16
C SER A 342 21.10 23.86 -19.24
N THR A 343 21.01 24.80 -20.19
CA THR A 343 22.02 25.02 -21.24
C THR A 343 23.23 25.84 -20.78
N ARG A 344 23.16 26.44 -19.57
CA ARG A 344 24.12 27.43 -19.05
C ARG A 344 24.22 28.70 -19.91
N ASP A 345 23.16 29.04 -20.63
CA ASP A 345 23.11 30.27 -21.43
C ASP A 345 22.85 31.49 -20.53
N LEU A 346 23.95 32.12 -20.10
CA LEU A 346 23.91 33.32 -19.28
C LEU A 346 23.22 34.50 -19.98
N THR A 347 23.31 34.60 -21.31
CA THR A 347 22.70 35.69 -22.08
C THR A 347 21.18 35.61 -21.97
N THR A 348 20.63 34.43 -22.29
CA THR A 348 19.19 34.17 -22.20
C THR A 348 18.69 34.23 -20.74
N MET A 349 19.50 33.84 -19.74
CA MET A 349 19.16 34.06 -18.32
C MET A 349 19.02 35.56 -17.98
N PHE A 350 19.95 36.42 -18.42
CA PHE A 350 19.89 37.85 -18.15
C PHE A 350 18.72 38.53 -18.86
N GLU A 351 18.46 38.22 -20.13
CA GLU A 351 17.31 38.77 -20.87
C GLU A 351 15.97 38.41 -20.20
N ILE A 352 15.81 37.16 -19.74
CA ILE A 352 14.59 36.73 -19.05
C ILE A 352 14.45 37.42 -17.68
N LEU A 353 15.55 37.61 -16.95
CA LEU A 353 15.52 38.36 -15.68
C LEU A 353 15.19 39.84 -15.87
N ASP A 354 15.65 40.47 -16.95
CA ASP A 354 15.32 41.86 -17.29
C ASP A 354 13.82 42.01 -17.65
N ILE A 355 13.30 41.08 -18.45
CA ILE A 355 11.86 41.01 -18.79
C ILE A 355 10.97 40.79 -17.55
N ILE A 356 11.41 40.00 -16.57
CA ILE A 356 10.69 39.76 -15.32
C ILE A 356 10.86 40.95 -14.35
N GLY A 357 12.04 41.56 -14.30
CA GLY A 357 12.40 42.64 -13.37
C GLY A 357 11.73 43.98 -13.67
N TYR A 358 11.26 44.22 -14.90
CA TYR A 358 10.68 45.51 -15.32
C TYR A 358 9.18 45.72 -15.03
N LYS A 359 8.56 44.91 -14.17
CA LYS A 359 7.10 45.02 -13.88
C LYS A 359 6.69 45.64 -12.55
N ASP A 360 7.62 45.92 -11.64
CA ASP A 360 7.28 46.45 -10.30
C ASP A 360 7.75 47.89 -10.01
N ASP A 361 8.28 48.63 -10.99
CA ASP A 361 8.89 49.96 -10.76
C ASP A 361 8.33 51.10 -11.66
N GLN A 362 7.01 51.12 -11.90
CA GLN A 362 6.28 52.32 -12.35
C GLN A 362 5.06 52.65 -11.48
N GLY A 363 5.28 52.73 -10.17
CA GLY A 363 4.38 53.38 -9.23
C GLY A 363 4.63 54.90 -9.14
N VAL A 364 3.74 55.70 -9.74
CA VAL A 364 3.45 57.09 -9.33
C VAL A 364 4.63 58.09 -9.32
N SER A 365 5.06 58.52 -10.50
CA SER A 365 5.65 59.86 -10.70
C SER A 365 4.68 60.79 -11.45
N GLN A 366 3.51 61.04 -10.85
CA GLN A 366 2.55 62.06 -11.33
C GLN A 366 2.53 63.28 -10.39
N GLN A 367 3.49 64.19 -10.55
CA GLN A 367 3.31 65.57 -10.10
C GLN A 367 4.04 66.64 -10.93
N VAL A 368 4.21 66.42 -12.24
CA VAL A 368 4.66 67.48 -13.16
C VAL A 368 3.79 67.48 -14.43
N LYS A 369 2.62 68.14 -14.35
CA LYS A 369 1.89 68.84 -15.43
C LYS A 369 0.48 69.20 -14.97
N SER A 370 0.37 70.28 -14.20
CA SER A 370 -0.82 71.14 -14.27
C SER A 370 -0.37 72.56 -14.60
N LEU A 371 -1.17 73.25 -15.42
CA LEU A 371 -1.19 74.70 -15.60
C LEU A 371 0.07 75.36 -16.22
N THR A 372 0.21 75.20 -17.54
CA THR A 372 0.65 76.34 -18.37
C THR A 372 -0.45 77.41 -18.41
N SER A 373 -0.27 78.57 -17.77
CA SER A 373 -0.42 79.89 -18.44
C SER A 373 -0.11 81.08 -17.51
N LYS A 374 0.33 82.19 -18.14
CA LYS A 374 0.31 83.60 -17.70
C LYS A 374 1.39 84.14 -16.73
N ASN A 375 2.44 84.63 -17.40
CA ASN A 375 3.10 85.94 -17.26
C ASN A 375 3.93 86.30 -16.00
N PRO A 376 5.03 87.08 -16.18
CA PRO A 376 5.93 87.49 -15.11
C PRO A 376 5.62 88.87 -14.54
N TYR A 377 5.93 89.14 -13.27
CA TYR A 377 6.45 90.42 -12.74
C TYR A 377 6.75 90.32 -11.23
N GLY A 378 7.84 90.96 -10.77
CA GLY A 378 8.15 91.25 -9.36
C GLY A 378 8.62 90.06 -8.52
N SER A 379 9.83 89.96 -7.95
CA SER A 379 10.73 90.88 -7.22
C SER A 379 10.72 90.61 -5.70
N GLN A 380 11.95 90.49 -5.15
CA GLN A 380 12.33 90.66 -3.73
C GLN A 380 12.21 89.46 -2.74
N LEU A 381 13.41 88.97 -2.39
CA LEU A 381 13.93 88.57 -1.06
C LEU A 381 13.54 89.54 0.10
N PRO A 382 13.84 89.29 1.40
CA PRO A 382 14.32 88.05 2.08
C PRO A 382 13.66 87.75 3.48
N ILE A 383 13.99 86.57 4.09
CA ILE A 383 14.43 86.26 5.50
C ILE A 383 13.75 86.97 6.70
N PRO A 384 13.54 86.32 7.88
CA PRO A 384 14.05 85.02 8.34
C PRO A 384 13.01 83.91 8.55
#